data_AF-A0A924QVX1-F1
#
_entry.id   AF-A0A924QVX1-F1
#
_cell.length_a   1.000
_cell.length_b   1.000
_cell.length_c   1.000
_cell.angle_alpha   90.00
_cell.angle_beta   90.00
_cell.angle_gamma   90.00
#
_symmetry.space_group_name_H-M   'P 1'
#
loop_
_entity.id
_entity.type
_entity.pdbx_description
1 polymer ?
#
loop_
_entity_poly.entity_id
_entity_poly.type
_entity_poly.pdbx_seq_one_letter_code
_entity_poly.pdbx_strand_id
1 'polypeptide(L)'
;MKYTLAIILTLCFGFSQAQNMMPPTGNKDTLKAWYLKDKNADGFAGISLNKAYQLLKTKKSTPVIVAVIDSGVDTTHEDLKAILWHNPKEIPNNGIDDDGNGYIDDYYGWNFLGGKDGRNIEKASSEKARVYHTYKTLYEGKTVDEKKLSAEEKYKYQMWAQAAREIEPSAENNMQLPMMQRVRSTLIALDSIIKKEGNKINYTSAELEQMSMTSADGKNAKSKFLNLMKMIGLGSEVKNTMVLEMVGEEVDKMQDDAEAKANPPADIRADIIKDNPNDITDKFYGNKDVMGAGSLHGTHVSGIIAASRNNGIGMDGIADNVQVMMIRAVPNGDEYDKDIALA
;
A
#
# COMPACT_ATOMS: atom_id res chain seq x y z
N MET A 1 -38.43 -5.08 -4.39
CA MET A 1 -37.84 -3.97 -3.59
C MET A 1 -37.20 -4.60 -2.35
N LYS A 2 -35.92 -4.31 -2.08
CA LYS A 2 -35.00 -4.98 -1.10
C LYS A 2 -34.04 -6.03 -1.70
N TYR A 3 -33.29 -5.62 -2.73
CA TYR A 3 -31.96 -6.16 -3.06
C TYR A 3 -31.06 -4.96 -3.38
N THR A 4 -30.59 -4.30 -2.32
CA THR A 4 -29.65 -3.17 -2.41
C THR A 4 -29.05 -2.99 -1.03
N LEU A 5 -27.88 -3.59 -0.74
CA LEU A 5 -26.85 -3.11 0.23
C LEU A 5 -25.68 -4.10 0.51
N ALA A 6 -25.25 -4.94 -0.45
CA ALA A 6 -24.15 -5.89 -0.19
C ALA A 6 -22.98 -5.82 -1.21
N ILE A 7 -22.88 -4.77 -2.01
CA ILE A 7 -21.82 -4.62 -3.04
C ILE A 7 -21.33 -3.16 -3.08
N ILE A 8 -20.70 -2.67 -2.01
CA ILE A 8 -19.99 -1.37 -2.06
C ILE A 8 -18.53 -1.45 -1.56
N LEU A 9 -18.00 -2.63 -1.19
CA LEU A 9 -16.58 -2.70 -0.80
C LEU A 9 -15.78 -3.84 -1.42
N THR A 10 -16.32 -4.51 -2.44
CA THR A 10 -15.61 -5.54 -3.20
C THR A 10 -14.94 -5.00 -4.48
N LEU A 11 -14.90 -3.68 -4.67
CA LEU A 11 -14.30 -3.01 -5.84
C LEU A 11 -13.02 -2.22 -5.53
N CYS A 12 -12.60 -2.12 -4.25
CA CYS A 12 -11.41 -1.34 -3.86
C CYS A 12 -10.06 -2.04 -4.09
N PHE A 13 -10.03 -3.23 -4.69
CA PHE A 13 -8.78 -3.85 -5.12
C PHE A 13 -8.97 -4.38 -6.54
N GLY A 14 -8.17 -3.86 -7.47
CA GLY A 14 -8.08 -4.33 -8.85
C GLY A 14 -7.50 -5.74 -8.97
N PHE A 15 -8.03 -6.71 -8.25
CA PHE A 15 -7.88 -8.11 -8.62
C PHE A 15 -9.00 -8.45 -9.60
N SER A 16 -8.59 -8.63 -10.84
CA SER A 16 -9.37 -9.28 -11.88
C SER A 16 -10.06 -10.52 -11.33
N GLN A 17 -11.30 -10.72 -11.76
CA GLN A 17 -12.19 -11.81 -11.36
C GLN A 17 -11.46 -13.14 -11.13
N ALA A 18 -11.34 -13.50 -9.85
CA ALA A 18 -11.05 -14.86 -9.44
C ALA A 18 -12.04 -15.25 -8.32
N GLN A 19 -13.13 -15.86 -8.78
CA GLN A 19 -14.01 -16.78 -8.08
C GLN A 19 -14.97 -16.24 -7.00
N ASN A 20 -16.25 -16.54 -7.22
CA ASN A 20 -17.33 -16.66 -6.25
C ASN A 20 -16.96 -17.66 -5.13
N MET A 21 -16.10 -17.28 -4.21
CA MET A 21 -15.96 -17.95 -2.93
C MET A 21 -16.36 -16.97 -1.85
N MET A 22 -17.48 -17.24 -1.18
CA MET A 22 -17.80 -16.55 0.07
C MET A 22 -16.56 -16.65 0.98
N PRO A 23 -16.23 -15.59 1.75
CA PRO A 23 -15.19 -15.71 2.76
C PRO A 23 -15.52 -16.91 3.66
N PRO A 24 -14.50 -17.70 4.04
CA PRO A 24 -14.76 -18.92 4.78
C PRO A 24 -15.55 -18.62 6.07
N THR A 25 -16.57 -19.42 6.37
CA THR A 25 -17.36 -19.28 7.59
C THR A 25 -16.74 -20.12 8.71
N GLY A 26 -16.31 -19.47 9.80
CA GLY A 26 -15.66 -20.12 10.94
C GLY A 26 -15.42 -19.15 12.10
N ASN A 27 -15.11 -19.67 13.29
CA ASN A 27 -14.63 -18.84 14.42
C ASN A 27 -13.26 -18.20 14.07
N LYS A 28 -12.89 -17.07 14.68
CA LYS A 28 -11.62 -16.36 14.47
C LYS A 28 -10.41 -17.29 14.46
N ASP A 29 -10.36 -18.24 15.39
CA ASP A 29 -9.24 -19.20 15.49
C ASP A 29 -9.17 -20.15 14.29
N THR A 30 -10.32 -20.52 13.72
CA THR A 30 -10.40 -21.37 12.52
C THR A 30 -10.09 -20.61 11.23
N LEU A 31 -10.29 -19.28 11.21
CA LEU A 31 -9.99 -18.42 10.06
C LEU A 31 -8.57 -17.85 10.07
N LYS A 32 -7.89 -17.84 11.23
CA LYS A 32 -6.49 -17.42 11.30
C LYS A 32 -5.66 -18.24 10.32
N ALA A 33 -4.91 -17.52 9.47
CA ALA A 33 -4.06 -18.08 8.43
C ALA A 33 -4.79 -19.05 7.46
N TRP A 34 -6.09 -18.85 7.18
CA TRP A 34 -6.84 -19.72 6.26
C TRP A 34 -6.17 -19.87 4.89
N TYR A 35 -5.52 -18.83 4.40
CA TYR A 35 -4.81 -18.82 3.11
C TYR A 35 -3.59 -19.74 3.11
N LEU A 36 -3.09 -20.18 4.28
CA LEU A 36 -2.01 -21.17 4.41
C LEU A 36 -2.53 -22.63 4.45
N LYS A 37 -3.83 -22.82 4.67
CA LYS A 37 -4.45 -24.13 4.92
C LYS A 37 -4.67 -24.92 3.63
N ASP A 38 -5.00 -26.20 3.78
CA ASP A 38 -5.30 -27.12 2.68
C ASP A 38 -6.79 -27.40 2.55
N LYS A 39 -7.27 -27.51 1.31
CA LYS A 39 -8.70 -27.71 1.02
C LYS A 39 -9.23 -29.04 1.58
N ASN A 40 -8.46 -30.11 1.46
CA ASN A 40 -8.93 -31.44 1.83
C ASN A 40 -8.70 -31.74 3.32
N ALA A 41 -7.60 -31.23 3.90
CA ALA A 41 -7.26 -31.45 5.29
C ALA A 41 -8.00 -30.49 6.24
N ASP A 42 -8.14 -29.22 5.84
CA ASP A 42 -8.65 -28.16 6.70
C ASP A 42 -9.99 -27.58 6.22
N GLY A 43 -10.43 -27.88 5.00
CA GLY A 43 -11.66 -27.35 4.42
C GLY A 43 -11.53 -25.95 3.77
N PHE A 44 -10.33 -25.37 3.75
CA PHE A 44 -10.07 -24.02 3.21
C PHE A 44 -9.24 -24.08 1.93
N ALA A 45 -9.63 -23.32 0.91
CA ALA A 45 -8.88 -23.24 -0.36
C ALA A 45 -7.65 -22.33 -0.26
N GLY A 46 -6.72 -22.65 0.66
CA GLY A 46 -5.43 -21.98 0.79
C GLY A 46 -4.31 -22.67 -0.03
N ILE A 47 -3.08 -22.18 0.13
CA ILE A 47 -1.90 -22.66 -0.60
C ILE A 47 -1.35 -24.01 -0.12
N SER A 48 -1.99 -24.62 0.88
CA SER A 48 -1.58 -25.93 1.43
C SER A 48 -0.13 -25.94 1.97
N LEU A 49 0.26 -24.87 2.67
CA LEU A 49 1.64 -24.60 3.06
C LEU A 49 2.25 -25.73 3.91
N ASN A 50 1.49 -26.26 4.86
CA ASN A 50 1.95 -27.35 5.73
C ASN A 50 2.33 -28.61 4.93
N LYS A 51 1.61 -28.92 3.84
CA LYS A 51 1.97 -30.05 2.97
C LYS A 51 3.28 -29.79 2.23
N ALA A 52 3.52 -28.55 1.78
CA ALA A 52 4.79 -28.18 1.15
C ALA A 52 5.97 -28.36 2.12
N TYR A 53 5.85 -27.89 3.37
CA TYR A 53 6.88 -28.12 4.39
C TYR A 53 7.09 -29.61 4.70
N GLN A 54 6.03 -30.41 4.78
CA GLN A 54 6.16 -31.86 4.99
C GLN A 54 6.84 -32.57 3.82
N LEU A 55 6.58 -32.14 2.58
CA LEU A 55 7.24 -32.65 1.38
C LEU A 55 8.75 -32.31 1.38
N LEU A 56 9.10 -31.11 1.87
CA LEU A 56 10.47 -30.59 1.84
C LEU A 56 11.29 -30.88 3.09
N LYS A 57 10.72 -31.52 4.12
CA LYS A 57 11.36 -31.71 5.45
C LYS A 57 12.75 -32.38 5.43
N THR A 58 13.06 -33.16 4.39
CA THR A 58 14.35 -33.85 4.25
C THR A 58 15.35 -33.09 3.37
N LYS A 59 14.92 -31.98 2.76
CA LYS A 59 15.77 -31.12 1.95
C LYS A 59 16.51 -30.14 2.85
N LYS A 60 17.78 -29.91 2.54
CA LYS A 60 18.55 -28.84 3.19
C LYS A 60 18.05 -27.50 2.69
N SER A 61 17.68 -26.61 3.60
CA SER A 61 17.27 -25.25 3.29
C SER A 61 18.47 -24.38 2.91
N THR A 62 18.28 -23.48 1.96
CA THR A 62 19.25 -22.45 1.57
C THR A 62 18.62 -21.09 1.84
N PRO A 63 19.30 -20.17 2.54
CA PRO A 63 18.78 -18.82 2.77
C PRO A 63 18.49 -18.12 1.44
N VAL A 64 17.33 -17.48 1.33
CA VAL A 64 16.92 -16.68 0.17
C VAL A 64 16.76 -15.23 0.60
N ILE A 65 17.22 -14.29 -0.22
CA ILE A 65 16.90 -12.87 -0.06
C ILE A 65 15.79 -12.55 -1.06
N VAL A 66 14.69 -11.98 -0.58
CA VAL A 66 13.57 -11.50 -1.40
C VAL A 66 13.60 -9.98 -1.39
N ALA A 67 13.80 -9.38 -2.56
CA ALA A 67 13.60 -7.95 -2.74
C ALA A 67 12.10 -7.66 -2.83
N VAL A 68 11.62 -6.72 -2.02
CA VAL A 68 10.23 -6.23 -2.06
C VAL A 68 10.26 -4.80 -2.54
N ILE A 69 9.76 -4.57 -3.76
CA ILE A 69 9.61 -3.25 -4.36
C ILE A 69 8.22 -2.74 -4.01
N ASP A 70 8.11 -1.87 -3.01
CA ASP A 70 6.81 -1.47 -2.44
C ASP A 70 6.88 -0.07 -1.76
N SER A 71 5.97 0.24 -0.85
CA SER A 71 5.84 1.53 -0.18
C SER A 71 6.81 1.75 0.98
N GLY A 72 7.67 0.77 1.24
CA GLY A 72 8.59 0.72 2.37
C GLY A 72 8.19 -0.33 3.40
N VAL A 73 8.95 -0.41 4.49
CA VAL A 73 8.71 -1.36 5.58
C VAL A 73 8.94 -0.73 6.94
N ASP A 74 8.06 -1.03 7.89
CA ASP A 74 8.31 -0.74 9.30
C ASP A 74 9.49 -1.60 9.80
N THR A 75 10.67 -0.98 9.77
CA THR A 75 11.93 -1.60 10.21
C THR A 75 11.95 -1.93 11.70
N THR A 76 10.99 -1.41 12.46
CA THR A 76 10.85 -1.64 13.90
C THR A 76 9.82 -2.70 14.26
N HIS A 77 9.06 -3.19 13.26
CA HIS A 77 7.97 -4.13 13.49
C HIS A 77 8.46 -5.39 14.20
N GLU A 78 7.83 -5.72 15.33
CA GLU A 78 8.26 -6.79 16.24
C GLU A 78 8.36 -8.17 15.59
N ASP A 79 7.51 -8.42 14.59
CA ASP A 79 7.43 -9.68 13.85
C ASP A 79 8.37 -9.74 12.62
N LEU A 80 8.88 -8.59 12.16
CA LEU A 80 9.67 -8.48 10.92
C LEU A 80 11.13 -8.11 11.12
N LYS A 81 11.47 -7.35 12.17
CA LYS A 81 12.84 -6.84 12.37
C LYS A 81 13.94 -7.91 12.30
N ALA A 82 13.62 -9.15 12.67
CA ALA A 82 14.57 -10.27 12.67
C ALA A 82 14.80 -10.87 11.26
N ILE A 83 13.88 -10.64 10.32
CA ILE A 83 13.95 -11.17 8.95
C ILE A 83 14.37 -10.11 7.93
N LEU A 84 14.55 -8.86 8.33
CA LEU A 84 15.05 -7.83 7.42
C LEU A 84 16.48 -8.18 7.02
N TRP A 85 16.72 -8.15 5.72
CA TRP A 85 18.05 -8.32 5.17
C TRP A 85 18.91 -7.12 5.56
N HIS A 86 20.19 -7.38 5.86
CA HIS A 86 21.18 -6.34 6.01
C HIS A 86 22.28 -6.51 4.96
N ASN A 87 22.70 -5.41 4.33
CA ASN A 87 23.86 -5.41 3.44
C ASN A 87 25.12 -5.74 4.27
N PRO A 88 25.74 -6.92 4.10
CA PRO A 88 26.90 -7.31 4.91
C PRO A 88 28.16 -6.52 4.56
N LYS A 89 28.13 -5.70 3.50
CA LYS A 89 29.24 -4.86 3.06
C LYS A 89 29.12 -3.41 3.50
N GLU A 90 28.01 -3.03 4.15
CA GLU A 90 27.78 -1.68 4.66
C GLU A 90 28.02 -1.58 6.16
N ILE A 91 28.57 -0.46 6.60
CA ILE A 91 28.62 -0.06 8.01
C ILE A 91 27.48 0.94 8.24
N PRO A 92 26.43 0.55 8.99
CA PRO A 92 25.22 1.36 9.07
C PRO A 92 25.46 2.73 9.70
N ASN A 93 25.02 3.78 9.01
CA ASN A 93 25.02 5.17 9.47
C ASN A 93 26.41 5.81 9.60
N ASN A 94 27.39 5.38 8.80
CA ASN A 94 28.68 6.06 8.70
C ASN A 94 28.67 7.16 7.62
N GLY A 95 27.63 7.21 6.78
CA GLY A 95 27.49 8.19 5.70
C GLY A 95 28.44 7.94 4.52
N ILE A 96 28.92 6.71 4.37
CA ILE A 96 29.83 6.24 3.32
C ILE A 96 29.10 5.15 2.53
N ASP A 97 29.38 5.05 1.24
CA ASP A 97 29.07 3.89 0.41
C ASP A 97 30.26 2.94 0.53
N ASP A 98 30.19 1.99 1.46
CA ASP A 98 31.32 1.13 1.85
C ASP A 98 31.61 0.06 0.80
N ASP A 99 30.58 -0.36 0.05
CA ASP A 99 30.69 -1.40 -0.96
C ASP A 99 30.88 -0.86 -2.40
N GLY A 100 30.75 0.46 -2.58
CA GLY A 100 30.98 1.18 -3.83
C GLY A 100 29.88 0.95 -4.87
N ASN A 101 28.67 0.60 -4.44
CA ASN A 101 27.54 0.31 -5.33
C ASN A 101 26.77 1.57 -5.78
N GLY A 102 27.10 2.74 -5.22
CA GLY A 102 26.48 4.03 -5.50
C GLY A 102 25.39 4.46 -4.51
N TYR A 103 25.11 3.68 -3.47
CA TYR A 103 24.03 3.90 -2.51
C TYR A 103 24.56 3.94 -1.08
N ILE A 104 24.68 5.15 -0.54
CA ILE A 104 25.25 5.40 0.80
C ILE A 104 24.37 4.79 1.89
N ASP A 105 24.95 3.95 2.77
CA ASP A 105 24.28 3.30 3.91
C ASP A 105 23.02 2.50 3.50
N ASP A 106 23.01 1.78 2.36
CA ASP A 106 21.88 0.98 1.86
C ASP A 106 21.64 -0.32 2.67
N TYR A 107 21.77 -0.23 3.99
CA TYR A 107 21.83 -1.34 4.92
C TYR A 107 20.59 -2.24 4.86
N TYR A 108 19.36 -1.70 4.78
CA TYR A 108 18.13 -2.50 4.67
C TYR A 108 17.59 -2.60 3.23
N GLY A 109 18.36 -2.10 2.26
CA GLY A 109 17.92 -1.79 0.89
C GLY A 109 17.86 -0.28 0.66
N TRP A 110 17.01 0.17 -0.27
CA TRP A 110 17.07 1.54 -0.80
C TRP A 110 15.71 2.21 -1.00
N ASN A 111 15.67 3.54 -0.91
CA ASN A 111 14.47 4.34 -1.14
C ASN A 111 14.65 5.33 -2.30
N PHE A 112 14.00 5.04 -3.42
CA PHE A 112 13.99 5.88 -4.63
C PHE A 112 13.09 7.12 -4.51
N LEU A 113 12.20 7.14 -3.51
CA LEU A 113 11.35 8.30 -3.19
C LEU A 113 12.04 9.28 -2.23
N GLY A 114 13.33 9.09 -1.96
CA GLY A 114 14.10 9.85 -1.00
C GLY A 114 14.98 10.95 -1.59
N GLY A 115 14.93 12.14 -1.01
CA GLY A 115 15.88 13.21 -1.27
C GLY A 115 17.17 13.06 -0.46
N LYS A 116 18.27 13.61 -0.98
CA LYS A 116 19.58 13.67 -0.27
C LYS A 116 19.53 14.46 1.04
N ASP A 117 18.51 15.29 1.22
CA ASP A 117 18.26 16.06 2.43
C ASP A 117 17.43 15.29 3.49
N GLY A 118 17.14 14.00 3.22
CA GLY A 118 16.38 13.13 4.11
C GLY A 118 14.86 13.31 4.01
N ARG A 119 14.35 14.23 3.18
CA ARG A 119 12.91 14.31 2.89
C ARG A 119 12.51 13.17 1.97
N ASN A 120 11.25 12.76 2.04
CA ASN A 120 10.69 11.71 1.19
C ASN A 120 9.45 12.21 0.46
N ILE A 121 9.27 11.74 -0.78
CA ILE A 121 7.98 11.81 -1.46
C ILE A 121 7.07 10.79 -0.78
N GLU A 122 6.05 11.29 -0.09
CA GLU A 122 5.01 10.45 0.51
C GLU A 122 3.87 10.22 -0.48
N LYS A 123 3.48 11.28 -1.20
CA LYS A 123 2.35 11.28 -2.11
C LYS A 123 2.78 11.78 -3.48
N ALA A 124 2.52 11.01 -4.53
CA ALA A 124 2.74 11.40 -5.92
C ALA A 124 1.41 11.50 -6.67
N SER A 125 1.37 12.36 -7.70
CA SER A 125 0.21 12.43 -8.60
C SER A 125 0.10 11.18 -9.48
N SER A 126 -1.07 10.87 -10.03
CA SER A 126 -1.20 9.76 -10.97
C SER A 126 -0.47 10.00 -12.30
N GLU A 127 0.04 8.94 -12.94
CA GLU A 127 0.75 9.04 -14.22
C GLU A 127 -0.15 9.63 -15.30
N LYS A 128 -1.44 9.24 -15.34
CA LYS A 128 -2.43 9.86 -16.22
C LYS A 128 -2.51 11.38 -16.05
N ALA A 129 -2.42 11.89 -14.82
CA ALA A 129 -2.44 13.32 -14.57
C ALA A 129 -1.14 13.98 -15.06
N ARG A 130 0.02 13.39 -14.75
CA ARG A 130 1.33 13.88 -15.19
C ARG A 130 1.42 13.94 -16.72
N VAL A 131 1.08 12.85 -17.41
CA VAL A 131 1.11 12.76 -18.89
C VAL A 131 0.13 13.73 -19.54
N TYR A 132 -1.13 13.79 -19.03
CA TYR A 132 -2.13 14.70 -19.59
C TYR A 132 -1.66 16.14 -19.53
N HIS A 133 -1.21 16.63 -18.36
CA HIS A 133 -0.80 18.03 -18.20
C HIS A 133 0.50 18.35 -18.93
N THR A 134 1.44 17.40 -18.98
CA THR A 134 2.72 17.56 -19.72
C THR A 134 2.49 17.88 -21.19
N TYR A 135 1.55 17.19 -21.85
CA TYR A 135 1.30 17.38 -23.29
C TYR A 135 -0.01 18.14 -23.60
N LYS A 136 -0.72 18.63 -22.59
CA LYS A 136 -1.99 19.37 -22.72
C LYS A 136 -1.89 20.51 -23.73
N THR A 137 -0.87 21.35 -23.62
CA THR A 137 -0.66 22.50 -24.50
C THR A 137 -0.33 22.11 -25.95
N LEU A 138 0.17 20.89 -26.17
CA LEU A 138 0.51 20.38 -27.49
C LEU A 138 -0.73 19.82 -28.21
N TYR A 139 -1.64 19.15 -27.50
CA TYR A 139 -2.67 18.34 -28.14
C TYR A 139 -4.11 18.70 -27.79
N GLU A 140 -4.39 19.33 -26.63
CA GLU A 140 -5.76 19.63 -26.23
C GLU A 140 -6.43 20.62 -27.20
N GLY A 141 -7.62 20.25 -27.67
CA GLY A 141 -8.39 21.07 -28.62
C GLY A 141 -7.80 21.16 -30.03
N LYS A 142 -6.75 20.38 -30.34
CA LYS A 142 -6.10 20.39 -31.66
C LYS A 142 -6.41 19.11 -32.44
N THR A 143 -6.58 19.25 -33.76
CA THR A 143 -6.66 18.11 -34.67
C THR A 143 -5.25 17.61 -34.97
N VAL A 144 -4.96 16.36 -34.62
CA VAL A 144 -3.66 15.73 -34.86
C VAL A 144 -3.78 14.67 -35.96
N ASP A 145 -2.96 14.80 -37.00
CA ASP A 145 -2.85 13.81 -38.07
C ASP A 145 -1.67 12.86 -37.78
N GLU A 146 -1.96 11.72 -37.17
CA GLU A 146 -0.94 10.73 -36.76
C GLU A 146 -0.03 10.26 -37.91
N LYS A 147 -0.47 10.36 -39.17
CA LYS A 147 0.33 9.93 -40.33
C LYS A 147 1.49 10.88 -40.63
N LYS A 148 1.44 12.10 -40.10
CA LYS A 148 2.47 13.13 -40.30
C LYS A 148 3.46 13.22 -39.13
N LEU A 149 3.20 12.50 -38.05
CA LEU A 149 4.06 12.49 -36.87
C LEU A 149 5.26 11.57 -37.09
N SER A 150 6.42 11.97 -36.57
CA SER A 150 7.52 11.05 -36.33
C SER A 150 7.13 9.95 -35.34
N ALA A 151 7.93 8.88 -35.24
CA ALA A 151 7.66 7.80 -34.30
C ALA A 151 7.59 8.29 -32.84
N GLU A 152 8.47 9.22 -32.46
CA GLU A 152 8.52 9.80 -31.11
C GLU A 152 7.31 10.70 -30.84
N GLU A 153 6.95 11.59 -31.77
CA GLU A 153 5.76 12.45 -31.63
C GLU A 153 4.48 11.63 -31.57
N LYS A 154 4.42 10.54 -32.34
CA LYS A 154 3.29 9.62 -32.33
C LYS A 154 3.16 8.92 -30.98
N TYR A 155 4.27 8.45 -30.41
CA TYR A 155 4.29 7.85 -29.08
C TYR A 155 3.77 8.83 -28.01
N LYS A 156 4.30 10.06 -27.98
CA LYS A 156 3.85 11.12 -27.06
C LYS A 156 2.37 11.45 -27.22
N TYR A 157 1.89 11.55 -28.47
CA TYR A 157 0.48 11.78 -28.75
C TYR A 157 -0.40 10.62 -28.26
N GLN A 158 0.01 9.37 -28.49
CA GLN A 158 -0.77 8.21 -28.08
C GLN A 158 -0.86 8.07 -26.55
N MET A 159 0.25 8.29 -25.84
CA MET A 159 0.26 8.37 -24.38
C MET A 159 -0.67 9.47 -23.88
N TRP A 160 -0.56 10.69 -24.43
CA TRP A 160 -1.44 11.79 -24.04
C TRP A 160 -2.91 11.51 -24.34
N ALA A 161 -3.22 10.94 -25.52
CA ALA A 161 -4.59 10.62 -25.90
C ALA A 161 -5.20 9.55 -24.99
N GLN A 162 -4.39 8.60 -24.49
CA GLN A 162 -4.82 7.67 -23.45
C GLN A 162 -5.07 8.38 -22.12
N ALA A 163 -4.09 9.15 -21.64
CA ALA A 163 -4.23 9.93 -20.41
C ALA A 163 -5.46 10.86 -20.44
N ALA A 164 -5.72 11.52 -21.56
CA ALA A 164 -6.88 12.39 -21.76
C ALA A 164 -8.23 11.65 -21.70
N ARG A 165 -8.26 10.35 -22.02
CA ARG A 165 -9.46 9.51 -21.83
C ARG A 165 -9.63 9.05 -20.39
N GLU A 166 -8.53 8.78 -19.69
CA GLU A 166 -8.52 8.19 -18.36
C GLU A 166 -8.54 9.22 -17.22
N ILE A 167 -8.18 10.48 -17.50
CA ILE A 167 -8.16 11.56 -16.50
C ILE A 167 -9.56 12.03 -16.09
N GLU A 168 -10.58 11.70 -16.87
CA GLU A 168 -11.97 11.96 -16.46
C GLU A 168 -12.35 10.94 -15.37
N PRO A 169 -12.91 11.40 -14.23
CA PRO A 169 -13.35 10.48 -13.19
C PRO A 169 -14.41 9.52 -13.76
N SER A 170 -14.26 8.24 -13.44
CA SER A 170 -15.24 7.24 -13.83
C SER A 170 -16.62 7.55 -13.22
N ALA A 171 -17.70 7.09 -13.87
CA ALA A 171 -19.04 7.20 -13.30
C ALA A 171 -19.13 6.56 -11.90
N GLU A 172 -18.33 5.51 -11.70
CA GLU A 172 -18.17 4.85 -10.40
C GLU A 172 -17.52 5.78 -9.37
N ASN A 173 -16.38 6.43 -9.69
CA ASN A 173 -15.72 7.36 -8.77
C ASN A 173 -16.65 8.52 -8.39
N ASN A 174 -17.37 9.09 -9.37
CA ASN A 174 -18.34 10.16 -9.13
C ASN A 174 -19.48 9.77 -8.17
N MET A 175 -19.87 8.49 -8.14
CA MET A 175 -20.87 7.98 -7.20
C MET A 175 -20.26 7.62 -5.84
N GLN A 176 -19.04 7.08 -5.82
CA GLN A 176 -18.40 6.56 -4.62
C GLN A 176 -17.76 7.65 -3.76
N LEU A 177 -17.11 8.66 -4.36
CA LEU A 177 -16.37 9.68 -3.62
C LEU A 177 -17.21 10.39 -2.54
N PRO A 178 -18.44 10.90 -2.82
CA PRO A 178 -19.26 11.53 -1.78
C PRO A 178 -19.67 10.57 -0.65
N MET A 179 -19.85 9.28 -0.97
CA MET A 179 -20.13 8.26 0.04
C MET A 179 -18.90 7.99 0.91
N MET A 180 -17.72 7.87 0.30
CA MET A 180 -16.47 7.62 1.02
C MET A 180 -16.06 8.81 1.88
N GLN A 181 -16.28 10.05 1.41
CA GLN A 181 -16.13 11.25 2.23
C GLN A 181 -17.04 11.24 3.47
N ARG A 182 -18.28 10.74 3.33
CA ARG A 182 -19.19 10.56 4.47
C ARG A 182 -18.70 9.47 5.42
N VAL A 183 -18.14 8.37 4.91
CA VAL A 183 -17.54 7.30 5.74
C VAL A 183 -16.36 7.85 6.53
N ARG A 184 -15.42 8.56 5.89
CA ARG A 184 -14.25 9.18 6.54
C ARG A 184 -14.66 10.17 7.64
N SER A 185 -15.54 11.12 7.32
CA SER A 185 -16.02 12.11 8.30
C SER A 185 -16.75 11.46 9.48
N THR A 186 -17.55 10.42 9.21
CA THR A 186 -18.21 9.64 10.27
C THR A 186 -17.17 8.94 11.14
N LEU A 187 -16.19 8.23 10.56
CA LEU A 187 -15.14 7.54 11.30
C LEU A 187 -14.37 8.48 12.22
N ILE A 188 -13.96 9.65 11.73
CA ILE A 188 -13.25 10.67 12.52
C ILE A 188 -14.11 11.13 13.70
N ALA A 189 -15.40 11.41 13.48
CA ALA A 189 -16.30 11.84 14.54
C ALA A 189 -16.51 10.75 15.60
N LEU A 190 -16.71 9.50 15.19
CA LEU A 190 -16.87 8.36 16.10
C LEU A 190 -15.60 8.13 16.93
N ASP A 191 -14.44 8.11 16.27
CA ASP A 191 -13.14 7.93 16.91
C ASP A 191 -12.85 9.02 17.95
N SER A 192 -13.17 10.28 17.64
CA SER A 192 -13.02 11.41 18.57
C SER A 192 -13.83 11.20 19.86
N ILE A 193 -15.09 10.75 19.74
CA ILE A 193 -15.95 10.44 20.90
C ILE A 193 -15.35 9.27 21.71
N ILE A 194 -14.95 8.20 21.03
CA ILE A 194 -14.38 7.00 21.66
C ILE A 194 -13.10 7.33 22.41
N LYS A 195 -12.17 8.08 21.80
CA LYS A 195 -10.91 8.51 22.42
C LYS A 195 -11.17 9.32 23.69
N LYS A 196 -12.11 10.27 23.62
CA LYS A 196 -12.44 11.16 24.74
C LYS A 196 -13.06 10.41 25.91
N GLU A 197 -14.07 9.57 25.67
CA GLU A 197 -14.78 8.87 26.74
C GLU A 197 -14.02 7.63 27.24
N GLY A 198 -13.40 6.88 26.33
CA GLY A 198 -12.61 5.70 26.65
C GLY A 198 -11.23 6.00 27.23
N ASN A 199 -10.81 7.27 27.23
CA ASN A 199 -9.49 7.74 27.68
C ASN A 199 -8.32 6.93 27.06
N LYS A 200 -8.44 6.59 25.77
CA LYS A 200 -7.46 5.80 25.05
C LYS A 200 -7.35 6.27 23.61
N ILE A 201 -6.15 6.71 23.22
CA ILE A 201 -5.88 7.28 21.89
C ILE A 201 -5.80 6.18 20.82
N ASN A 202 -5.04 5.12 21.11
CA ASN A 202 -4.83 4.01 20.19
C ASN A 202 -5.52 2.77 20.74
N TYR A 203 -6.40 2.17 19.97
CA TYR A 203 -7.13 0.99 20.39
C TYR A 203 -7.46 0.05 19.23
N THR A 204 -7.54 -1.25 19.53
CA THR A 204 -8.06 -2.23 18.58
C THR A 204 -9.58 -2.37 18.72
N SER A 205 -10.22 -3.01 17.73
CA SER A 205 -11.65 -3.32 17.84
C SER A 205 -11.95 -4.28 19.01
N ALA A 206 -11.05 -5.22 19.31
CA ALA A 206 -11.17 -6.10 20.47
C ALA A 206 -11.14 -5.31 21.80
N GLU A 207 -10.23 -4.34 21.90
CA GLU A 207 -10.18 -3.46 23.07
C GLU A 207 -11.43 -2.58 23.18
N LEU A 208 -11.91 -2.02 22.06
CA LEU A 208 -13.12 -1.21 22.01
C LEU A 208 -14.36 -2.01 22.45
N GLU A 209 -14.45 -3.29 22.09
CA GLU A 209 -15.50 -4.20 22.57
C GLU A 209 -15.53 -4.30 24.10
N GLN A 210 -14.37 -4.23 24.76
CA GLN A 210 -14.26 -4.28 26.22
C GLN A 210 -14.38 -2.90 26.89
N MET A 211 -14.23 -1.80 26.15
CA MET A 211 -14.34 -0.46 26.73
C MET A 211 -15.75 -0.15 27.24
N SER A 212 -15.82 0.37 28.47
CA SER A 212 -17.07 0.82 29.08
C SER A 212 -17.43 2.24 28.62
N MET A 213 -18.43 2.34 27.75
CA MET A 213 -19.04 3.62 27.36
C MET A 213 -20.32 3.84 28.16
N THR A 214 -20.38 4.91 28.92
CA THR A 214 -21.48 5.28 29.82
C THR A 214 -22.49 6.21 29.14
N SER A 215 -22.00 7.17 28.35
CA SER A 215 -22.84 8.16 27.67
C SER A 215 -23.62 7.53 26.51
N ALA A 216 -24.74 8.16 26.14
CA ALA A 216 -25.52 7.72 24.97
C ALA A 216 -24.69 7.82 23.68
N ASP A 217 -23.91 8.89 23.53
CA ASP A 217 -23.06 9.15 22.37
C ASP A 217 -21.90 8.16 22.29
N GLY A 218 -21.24 7.86 23.41
CA GLY A 218 -20.16 6.87 23.48
C GLY A 218 -20.64 5.47 23.13
N LYS A 219 -21.81 5.07 23.64
CA LYS A 219 -22.43 3.78 23.27
C LYS A 219 -22.78 3.73 21.79
N ASN A 220 -23.31 4.81 21.23
CA ASN A 220 -23.62 4.91 19.81
C ASN A 220 -22.36 4.84 18.95
N ALA A 221 -21.31 5.59 19.34
CA ALA A 221 -20.05 5.64 18.63
C ALA A 221 -19.33 4.29 18.62
N LYS A 222 -19.22 3.65 19.78
CA LYS A 222 -18.69 2.28 19.91
C LYS A 222 -19.42 1.31 18.99
N SER A 223 -20.76 1.29 19.04
CA SER A 223 -21.57 0.38 18.21
C SER A 223 -21.36 0.62 16.72
N LYS A 224 -21.45 1.87 16.27
CA LYS A 224 -21.26 2.24 14.85
C LYS A 224 -19.85 1.95 14.35
N PHE A 225 -18.83 2.26 15.16
CA PHE A 225 -17.44 2.01 14.78
C PHE A 225 -17.21 0.51 14.58
N LEU A 226 -17.59 -0.31 15.56
CA LEU A 226 -17.45 -1.78 15.45
C LEU A 226 -18.26 -2.37 14.30
N ASN A 227 -19.46 -1.86 14.02
CA ASN A 227 -20.26 -2.31 12.88
C ASN A 227 -19.61 -1.94 11.55
N LEU A 228 -19.01 -0.76 11.46
CA LEU A 228 -18.27 -0.35 10.27
C LEU A 228 -17.03 -1.23 10.05
N MET A 229 -16.29 -1.57 11.13
CA MET A 229 -15.13 -2.47 11.03
C MET A 229 -15.54 -3.86 10.50
N LYS A 230 -16.65 -4.39 11.03
CA LYS A 230 -17.23 -5.66 10.55
C LYS A 230 -17.68 -5.58 9.09
N MET A 231 -18.27 -4.47 8.67
CA MET A 231 -18.75 -4.28 7.30
C MET A 231 -17.59 -4.19 6.29
N ILE A 232 -16.47 -3.58 6.67
CA ILE A 232 -15.26 -3.50 5.84
C ILE A 232 -14.47 -4.82 5.89
N GLY A 233 -14.78 -5.71 6.84
CA GLY A 233 -14.09 -6.99 7.01
C GLY A 233 -12.74 -6.88 7.72
N LEU A 234 -12.52 -5.81 8.49
CA LEU A 234 -11.28 -5.62 9.23
C LEU A 234 -11.23 -6.53 10.47
N GLY A 235 -10.05 -7.07 10.73
CA GLY A 235 -9.78 -7.94 11.88
C GLY A 235 -9.91 -7.19 13.20
N SER A 236 -10.13 -7.93 14.30
CA SER A 236 -10.33 -7.30 15.61
C SER A 236 -9.09 -6.63 16.19
N GLU A 237 -7.91 -7.02 15.71
CA GLU A 237 -6.62 -6.50 16.17
C GLU A 237 -6.18 -5.25 15.39
N VAL A 238 -6.93 -4.85 14.36
CA VAL A 238 -6.62 -3.63 13.61
C VAL A 238 -6.85 -2.42 14.50
N LYS A 239 -5.84 -1.54 14.58
CA LYS A 239 -5.88 -0.30 15.36
C LYS A 239 -6.76 0.73 14.66
N ASN A 240 -7.48 1.54 15.44
CA ASN A 240 -8.26 2.67 14.95
C ASN A 240 -7.47 3.64 14.05
N THR A 241 -6.19 3.86 14.35
CA THR A 241 -5.31 4.72 13.54
C THR A 241 -5.11 4.17 12.13
N MET A 242 -4.86 2.86 11.99
CA MET A 242 -4.70 2.19 10.69
C MET A 242 -5.99 2.28 9.86
N VAL A 243 -7.14 2.13 10.51
CA VAL A 243 -8.45 2.27 9.85
C VAL A 243 -8.63 3.67 9.27
N LEU A 244 -8.34 4.69 10.08
CA LEU A 244 -8.48 6.09 9.69
C LEU A 244 -7.51 6.46 8.57
N GLU A 245 -6.29 5.94 8.62
CA GLU A 245 -5.27 6.10 7.59
C GLU A 245 -5.72 5.46 6.28
N MET A 246 -6.08 4.16 6.28
CA MET A 246 -6.55 3.46 5.08
C MET A 246 -7.75 4.14 4.40
N VAL A 247 -8.76 4.53 5.17
CA VAL A 247 -9.94 5.24 4.60
C VAL A 247 -9.57 6.65 4.16
N GLY A 248 -8.67 7.32 4.89
CA GLY A 248 -8.19 8.65 4.54
C GLY A 248 -7.46 8.67 3.20
N GLU A 249 -6.47 7.78 3.03
CA GLU A 249 -5.68 7.64 1.81
C GLU A 249 -6.55 7.33 0.59
N GLU A 250 -7.52 6.43 0.72
CA GLU A 250 -8.43 6.09 -0.38
C GLU A 250 -9.32 7.28 -0.77
N VAL A 251 -9.86 8.02 0.20
CA VAL A 251 -10.64 9.24 -0.08
C VAL A 251 -9.79 10.31 -0.74
N ASP A 252 -8.56 10.49 -0.25
CA ASP A 252 -7.64 11.49 -0.81
C ASP A 252 -7.29 11.12 -2.26
N LYS A 253 -7.02 9.84 -2.56
CA LYS A 253 -6.79 9.34 -3.92
C LYS A 253 -7.99 9.55 -4.85
N MET A 254 -9.20 9.17 -4.40
CA MET A 254 -10.42 9.36 -5.18
C MET A 254 -10.67 10.85 -5.49
N GLN A 255 -10.37 11.73 -4.53
CA GLN A 255 -10.51 13.16 -4.68
C GLN A 255 -9.47 13.75 -5.65
N ASP A 256 -8.20 13.36 -5.52
CA ASP A 256 -7.16 13.81 -6.45
C ASP A 256 -7.52 13.41 -7.89
N ASP A 257 -7.99 12.17 -8.09
CA ASP A 257 -8.41 11.68 -9.40
C ASP A 257 -9.61 12.44 -9.96
N ALA A 258 -10.56 12.84 -9.12
CA ALA A 258 -11.71 13.65 -9.54
C ALA A 258 -11.32 15.07 -9.96
N GLU A 259 -10.25 15.61 -9.38
CA GLU A 259 -9.77 16.97 -9.62
C GLU A 259 -8.60 17.03 -10.62
N ALA A 260 -8.03 15.87 -10.98
CA ALA A 260 -6.79 15.74 -11.75
C ALA A 260 -6.80 16.50 -13.08
N LYS A 261 -7.92 16.55 -13.80
CA LYS A 261 -7.99 17.27 -15.08
C LYS A 261 -7.89 18.79 -14.93
N ALA A 262 -8.50 19.32 -13.87
CA ALA A 262 -8.54 20.75 -13.60
C ALA A 262 -7.24 21.24 -12.95
N ASN A 263 -6.65 20.41 -12.09
CA ASN A 263 -5.52 20.78 -11.26
C ASN A 263 -4.23 20.12 -11.76
N PRO A 264 -3.27 20.90 -12.30
CA PRO A 264 -1.99 20.34 -12.69
C PRO A 264 -1.23 19.80 -11.46
N PRO A 265 -0.60 18.62 -11.56
CA PRO A 265 0.24 18.09 -10.51
C PRO A 265 1.33 19.06 -10.05
N ALA A 266 1.58 19.11 -8.74
CA ALA A 266 2.75 19.77 -8.20
C ALA A 266 4.02 18.98 -8.58
N ASP A 267 5.08 19.69 -8.95
CA ASP A 267 6.39 19.09 -9.22
C ASP A 267 7.19 18.92 -7.92
N ILE A 268 6.68 18.07 -7.03
CA ILE A 268 7.32 17.75 -5.76
C ILE A 268 8.70 17.10 -5.94
N ARG A 269 8.90 16.40 -7.06
CA ARG A 269 10.13 15.66 -7.34
C ARG A 269 11.29 16.62 -7.63
N ALA A 270 11.03 17.70 -8.37
CA ALA A 270 12.01 18.75 -8.59
C ALA A 270 12.48 19.44 -7.29
N ASP A 271 11.68 19.42 -6.20
CA ASP A 271 12.09 19.93 -4.89
C ASP A 271 12.83 18.89 -4.04
N ILE A 272 12.30 17.67 -3.95
CA ILE A 272 12.81 16.65 -3.01
C ILE A 272 13.99 15.87 -3.61
N ILE A 273 13.80 15.25 -4.78
CA ILE A 273 14.80 14.37 -5.41
C ILE A 273 15.78 15.20 -6.26
N LYS A 274 15.28 16.27 -6.90
CA LYS A 274 16.04 17.21 -7.73
C LYS A 274 16.69 16.56 -8.94
N ASP A 275 15.96 15.66 -9.58
CA ASP A 275 16.41 14.80 -10.67
C ASP A 275 15.43 14.91 -11.87
N ASN A 276 15.75 14.24 -12.98
CA ASN A 276 14.83 14.18 -14.12
C ASN A 276 14.11 12.82 -14.15
N PRO A 277 12.78 12.75 -13.90
CA PRO A 277 12.05 11.49 -13.91
C PRO A 277 12.00 10.81 -15.28
N ASN A 278 12.29 11.54 -16.37
CA ASN A 278 12.26 11.01 -17.73
C ASN A 278 13.65 10.60 -18.27
N ASP A 279 14.70 10.73 -17.47
CA ASP A 279 16.05 10.32 -17.84
C ASP A 279 16.45 9.05 -17.08
N ILE A 280 16.34 7.88 -17.75
CA ILE A 280 16.71 6.58 -17.18
C ILE A 280 18.22 6.44 -16.89
N THR A 281 19.04 7.35 -17.42
CA THR A 281 20.49 7.35 -17.16
C THR A 281 20.88 8.06 -15.87
N ASP A 282 19.94 8.84 -15.31
CA ASP A 282 20.05 9.48 -14.01
C ASP A 282 19.87 8.44 -12.90
N LYS A 283 21.01 7.94 -12.42
CA LYS A 283 21.13 6.85 -11.43
C LYS A 283 21.70 7.37 -10.11
N PHE A 284 21.65 6.55 -9.07
CA PHE A 284 22.25 6.84 -7.76
C PHE A 284 21.63 8.07 -7.07
N TYR A 285 20.31 8.19 -7.16
CA TYR A 285 19.48 9.08 -6.35
C TYR A 285 18.72 8.25 -5.31
N GLY A 286 18.03 8.91 -4.39
CA GLY A 286 17.35 8.27 -3.28
C GLY A 286 18.02 8.53 -1.93
N ASN A 287 17.59 7.79 -0.93
CA ASN A 287 18.23 7.72 0.37
C ASN A 287 18.03 6.33 1.02
N LYS A 288 18.62 6.14 2.21
CA LYS A 288 18.53 4.88 2.99
C LYS A 288 17.24 4.67 3.77
N ASP A 289 16.32 5.64 3.77
CA ASP A 289 15.10 5.57 4.58
C ASP A 289 14.03 4.70 3.92
N VAL A 290 14.20 3.39 4.06
CA VAL A 290 13.26 2.38 3.53
C VAL A 290 11.97 2.27 4.33
N MET A 291 11.88 2.93 5.49
CA MET A 291 10.62 3.01 6.24
C MET A 291 9.78 4.12 5.65
N GLY A 292 10.28 5.36 5.67
CA GLY A 292 9.52 6.53 5.24
C GLY A 292 8.12 6.62 5.89
N ALA A 293 7.26 7.46 5.32
CA ALA A 293 5.83 7.43 5.63
C ALA A 293 5.09 6.47 4.67
N GLY A 294 3.97 5.90 5.12
CA GLY A 294 3.13 5.02 4.30
C GLY A 294 3.65 3.58 4.14
N SER A 295 4.52 3.10 5.04
CA SER A 295 5.12 1.75 4.98
C SER A 295 4.16 0.58 5.24
N LEU A 296 2.86 0.85 5.49
CA LEU A 296 1.90 -0.17 5.90
C LEU A 296 1.73 -1.28 4.87
N HIS A 297 1.63 -0.94 3.58
CA HIS A 297 1.43 -1.91 2.51
C HIS A 297 2.65 -2.84 2.36
N GLY A 298 3.85 -2.29 2.21
CA GLY A 298 5.07 -3.10 2.12
C GLY A 298 5.39 -3.88 3.40
N THR A 299 5.02 -3.39 4.58
CA THR A 299 5.07 -4.14 5.85
C THR A 299 4.14 -5.35 5.82
N HIS A 300 2.91 -5.17 5.35
CA HIS A 300 1.93 -6.25 5.22
C HIS A 300 2.39 -7.32 4.22
N VAL A 301 2.90 -6.90 3.05
CA VAL A 301 3.47 -7.81 2.03
C VAL A 301 4.67 -8.58 2.59
N SER A 302 5.59 -7.88 3.25
CA SER A 302 6.77 -8.50 3.89
C SER A 302 6.38 -9.53 4.95
N GLY A 303 5.32 -9.24 5.72
CA GLY A 303 4.79 -10.19 6.71
C GLY A 303 4.22 -11.46 6.09
N ILE A 304 3.49 -11.36 4.97
CA ILE A 304 3.01 -12.54 4.24
C ILE A 304 4.20 -13.40 3.77
N ILE A 305 5.26 -12.79 3.29
CA ILE A 305 6.44 -13.50 2.79
C ILE A 305 7.20 -14.18 3.93
N ALA A 306 7.55 -13.41 4.98
CA ALA A 306 8.66 -13.74 5.85
C ALA A 306 8.41 -13.53 7.36
N ALA A 307 7.21 -13.13 7.81
CA ALA A 307 6.97 -12.93 9.24
C ALA A 307 7.48 -14.11 10.09
N SER A 308 8.14 -13.77 11.19
CA SER A 308 8.93 -14.72 11.97
C SER A 308 8.06 -15.87 12.46
N ARG A 309 8.31 -17.07 11.95
CA ARG A 309 7.46 -18.23 12.23
C ARG A 309 7.59 -18.70 13.68
N ASN A 310 6.48 -19.15 14.27
CA ASN A 310 6.40 -19.77 15.61
C ASN A 310 6.86 -18.89 16.79
N ASN A 311 6.91 -17.56 16.63
CA ASN A 311 7.30 -16.65 17.72
C ASN A 311 6.12 -16.23 18.63
N GLY A 312 4.89 -16.59 18.28
CA GLY A 312 3.67 -16.24 19.02
C GLY A 312 3.18 -14.81 18.82
N ILE A 313 3.82 -14.05 17.94
CA ILE A 313 3.46 -12.68 17.54
C ILE A 313 2.81 -12.76 16.16
N GLY A 314 1.82 -11.90 15.88
CA GLY A 314 1.26 -11.76 14.54
C GLY A 314 0.86 -13.07 13.84
N MET A 315 1.48 -13.33 12.70
CA MET A 315 1.23 -14.47 11.81
C MET A 315 2.54 -15.11 11.34
N ASP A 316 2.49 -16.40 11.01
CA ASP A 316 3.63 -17.06 10.37
C ASP A 316 3.72 -16.65 8.89
N GLY A 317 4.87 -16.12 8.47
CA GLY A 317 5.18 -15.88 7.06
C GLY A 317 5.28 -17.18 6.27
N ILE A 318 5.12 -17.11 4.95
CA ILE A 318 5.14 -18.29 4.07
C ILE A 318 6.50 -19.01 4.14
N ALA A 319 7.61 -18.27 4.09
CA ALA A 319 8.96 -18.82 4.05
C ALA A 319 9.69 -18.66 5.40
N ASP A 320 10.42 -19.71 5.81
CA ASP A 320 11.12 -19.78 7.11
C ASP A 320 12.59 -19.33 7.03
N ASN A 321 13.30 -19.69 5.95
CA ASN A 321 14.72 -19.36 5.75
C ASN A 321 14.87 -18.28 4.67
N VAL A 322 14.32 -17.11 4.96
CA VAL A 322 14.25 -15.98 4.04
C VAL A 322 14.62 -14.69 4.76
N GLN A 323 15.20 -13.75 4.03
CA GLN A 323 15.34 -12.36 4.45
C GLN A 323 14.68 -11.44 3.45
N VAL A 324 14.14 -10.31 3.92
CA VAL A 324 13.49 -9.30 3.07
C VAL A 324 14.38 -8.08 2.93
N MET A 325 14.76 -7.76 1.70
CA MET A 325 15.43 -6.51 1.33
C MET A 325 14.36 -5.55 0.81
N MET A 326 14.30 -4.34 1.37
CA MET A 326 13.27 -3.38 1.01
C MET A 326 13.74 -2.41 -0.05
N ILE A 327 12.97 -2.27 -1.12
CA ILE A 327 13.17 -1.27 -2.15
C ILE A 327 11.93 -0.39 -2.20
N ARG A 328 12.03 0.82 -1.68
CA ARG A 328 10.91 1.75 -1.63
C ARG A 328 10.83 2.55 -2.92
N ALA A 329 9.80 2.27 -3.72
CA ALA A 329 9.53 2.93 -5.00
C ALA A 329 8.04 3.27 -5.20
N VAL A 330 7.17 2.88 -4.24
CA VAL A 330 5.72 3.09 -4.33
C VAL A 330 5.26 4.21 -3.39
N PRO A 331 4.91 5.40 -3.90
CA PRO A 331 4.32 6.46 -3.09
C PRO A 331 2.82 6.22 -2.90
N ASN A 332 2.18 6.99 -2.01
CA ASN A 332 0.74 7.15 -2.05
C ASN A 332 0.36 7.85 -3.36
N GLY A 333 -0.29 7.14 -4.29
CA GLY A 333 -0.54 7.63 -5.63
C GLY A 333 -0.08 6.62 -6.66
N ASP A 334 0.77 7.07 -7.60
CA ASP A 334 1.25 6.26 -8.71
C ASP A 334 2.77 6.39 -8.81
N GLU A 335 3.43 5.26 -9.06
CA GLU A 335 4.88 5.14 -9.14
C GLU A 335 5.46 5.96 -10.29
N TYR A 336 6.76 6.25 -10.24
CA TYR A 336 7.50 6.74 -11.41
C TYR A 336 8.13 5.55 -12.12
N ASP A 337 7.91 5.41 -13.42
CA ASP A 337 8.48 4.33 -14.25
C ASP A 337 9.99 4.21 -14.08
N LYS A 338 10.69 5.34 -13.94
CA LYS A 338 12.13 5.37 -13.70
C LYS A 338 12.52 4.69 -12.40
N ASP A 339 11.78 4.94 -11.32
CA ASP A 339 12.07 4.36 -10.00
C ASP A 339 11.89 2.83 -10.06
N ILE A 340 10.83 2.35 -10.72
CA ILE A 340 10.59 0.90 -10.89
C ILE A 340 11.62 0.25 -11.82
N ALA A 341 12.05 0.92 -12.87
CA ALA A 341 13.03 0.38 -13.82
C ALA A 341 14.45 0.32 -13.25
N LEU A 342 14.78 1.15 -12.25
CA LEU A 342 16.08 1.18 -11.59
C LEU A 342 16.14 0.40 -10.28
N ALA A 343 14.98 -0.03 -9.76
CA ALA A 343 14.82 -0.82 -8.56
C ALA A 343 15.35 -2.27 -8.66
#